data_AF-A0A2W2J3X5-F1
#
_entry.id   AF-A0A2W2J3X5-F1
#
_cell.length_a   1.000
_cell.length_b   1.000
_cell.length_c   1.000
_cell.angle_alpha   90.00
_cell.angle_beta   90.00
_cell.angle_gamma   90.00
#
_symmetry.space_group_name_H-M   'P 1'
#
loop_
_entity.id
_entity.type
_entity.pdbx_description
1 polymer ?
#
loop_
_entity_poly.entity_id
_entity_poly.type
_entity_poly.pdbx_seq_one_letter_code
_entity_poly.pdbx_strand_id
1 'polypeptide(L)'
;MNTDDSELALYRARDRVLEIQTKLHRWAKQDSHRRFDDLFNLVTDPAFLLVAWDRVRGNKGAKTAGVDGHTAVSVVRWTGVEEYLDRLRTCLKDRGFQPVPVRERMIPKANGKLRRLGIATITDRVVQASLKLVLEPIFEADFLPCSYGFRPNRRAHDAVAEVRYLSSRTFRWVIEGDIKACFDEISHPALMGRVRVRIGDKRVLALVKAFLKAGILDEERMLRKTDAGTPQGSILSPLLSNVALSVLDEHFAQAPGGPINTRWERDKRRANGLANFRLVRYADDWCLMVSGARHDAEALCLEAEKVLATMGLRLSPDKTLITHIDEGLDFLGWHIQRHHKKGTQDRYYVYTYPSKKALASIKDKVKTLCRQTTNQPLADLLIPLNRMLRGWCAYFQPGVSFATFQYLRAFVWEHVWAWIRRKHPKSNWKELRRRYCGGGWWPSDGEVTLFNPGAAGTTRYRYRGAAIPNPWTSGTTR
;
A
#
# COMPACT_ATOMS: atom_id res chain seq x y z
N MET A 1 27.34 9.38 23.83
CA MET A 1 27.49 9.71 22.40
C MET A 1 26.73 11.00 22.16
N ASN A 2 27.40 12.06 21.68
CA ASN A 2 26.72 13.33 21.39
C ASN A 2 25.72 13.11 20.26
N THR A 3 24.53 13.73 20.38
CA THR A 3 23.42 13.58 19.41
C THR A 3 23.85 13.92 17.98
N ASP A 4 24.73 14.92 17.84
CA ASP A 4 25.22 15.43 16.55
C ASP A 4 26.08 14.39 15.79
N ASP A 5 26.90 13.61 16.50
CA ASP A 5 27.73 12.54 15.89
C ASP A 5 26.86 11.41 15.34
N SER A 6 25.76 11.09 16.03
CA SER A 6 24.81 10.05 15.62
C SER A 6 24.01 10.46 14.38
N GLU A 7 23.59 11.72 14.30
CA GLU A 7 22.90 12.25 13.12
C GLU A 7 23.82 12.33 11.89
N LEU A 8 25.07 12.76 12.07
CA LEU A 8 26.06 12.80 10.99
C LEU A 8 26.40 11.40 10.48
N ALA A 9 26.56 10.41 11.37
CA ALA A 9 26.78 9.02 11.00
C ALA A 9 25.61 8.45 10.18
N LEU A 10 24.37 8.71 10.61
CA LEU A 10 23.17 8.29 9.87
C LEU A 10 23.07 8.98 8.50
N TYR A 11 23.40 10.27 8.41
CA TYR A 11 23.44 10.99 7.14
C TYR A 11 24.42 10.35 6.15
N ARG A 12 25.67 10.13 6.57
CA ARG A 12 26.70 9.46 5.75
C ARG A 12 26.28 8.04 5.33
N ALA A 13 25.65 7.30 6.25
CA ALA A 13 25.15 5.97 5.95
C ALA A 13 24.02 5.99 4.89
N ARG A 14 23.07 6.93 5.00
CA ARG A 14 21.99 7.10 4.01
C ARG A 14 22.53 7.45 2.63
N ASP A 15 23.51 8.33 2.55
CA ASP A 15 24.14 8.74 1.30
C ASP A 15 24.84 7.54 0.61
N ARG A 16 25.70 6.83 1.35
CA ARG A 16 26.35 5.60 0.87
C ARG A 16 25.35 4.55 0.39
N VAL A 17 24.28 4.31 1.15
CA VAL A 17 23.22 3.37 0.76
C VAL A 17 22.56 3.82 -0.55
N LEU A 18 22.23 5.11 -0.69
CA LEU A 18 21.60 5.64 -1.90
C LEU A 18 22.51 5.51 -3.13
N GLU A 19 23.82 5.77 -2.99
CA GLU A 19 24.80 5.59 -4.05
C GLU A 19 24.84 4.14 -4.56
N ILE A 20 24.91 3.18 -3.62
CA ILE A 20 24.95 1.75 -3.96
C ILE A 20 23.62 1.31 -4.58
N GLN A 21 22.48 1.72 -4.03
CA GLN A 21 21.18 1.41 -4.61
C GLN A 21 21.04 1.98 -6.03
N THR A 22 21.57 3.18 -6.28
CA THR A 22 21.60 3.81 -7.60
C THR A 22 22.43 2.99 -8.59
N LYS A 23 23.59 2.46 -8.16
CA LYS A 23 24.42 1.56 -8.98
C LYS A 23 23.69 0.25 -9.28
N LEU A 24 23.09 -0.39 -8.26
CA LEU A 24 22.32 -1.63 -8.42
C LEU A 24 21.15 -1.45 -9.41
N HIS A 25 20.39 -0.37 -9.25
CA HIS A 25 19.26 -0.06 -10.14
C HIS A 25 19.74 0.17 -11.59
N ARG A 26 20.83 0.92 -11.77
CA ARG A 26 21.41 1.19 -13.09
C ARG A 26 21.86 -0.10 -13.77
N TRP A 27 22.60 -0.95 -13.08
CA TRP A 27 23.05 -2.24 -13.62
C TRP A 27 21.89 -3.18 -13.94
N ALA A 28 20.88 -3.23 -13.08
CA ALA A 28 19.68 -4.02 -13.32
C ALA A 28 18.92 -3.53 -14.58
N LYS A 29 18.85 -2.22 -14.79
CA LYS A 29 18.17 -1.63 -15.96
C LYS A 29 18.94 -1.78 -17.27
N GLN A 30 20.28 -1.76 -17.22
CA GLN A 30 21.13 -1.93 -18.40
C GLN A 30 21.15 -3.37 -18.92
N ASP A 31 21.01 -4.35 -18.03
CA ASP A 31 21.01 -5.77 -18.37
C ASP A 31 19.90 -6.50 -17.59
N SER A 32 18.81 -6.83 -18.29
CA SER A 32 17.66 -7.57 -17.75
C SER A 32 17.98 -9.02 -17.38
N HIS A 33 19.10 -9.58 -17.86
CA HIS A 33 19.54 -10.94 -17.56
C HIS A 33 20.63 -10.99 -16.50
N ARG A 34 21.17 -9.84 -16.07
CA ARG A 34 22.20 -9.77 -15.02
C ARG A 34 21.73 -10.45 -13.74
N ARG A 35 22.58 -11.33 -13.22
CA ARG A 35 22.43 -11.94 -11.89
C ARG A 35 23.40 -11.29 -10.91
N PHE A 36 22.95 -11.09 -9.68
CA PHE A 36 23.71 -10.45 -8.62
C PHE A 36 24.14 -11.50 -7.57
N ASP A 37 25.45 -11.75 -7.49
CA ASP A 37 26.02 -12.87 -6.72
C ASP A 37 26.65 -12.49 -5.37
N ASP A 38 26.92 -11.21 -5.11
CA ASP A 38 27.57 -10.75 -3.87
C ASP A 38 26.75 -9.69 -3.10
N LEU A 39 25.45 -9.93 -2.97
CA LEU A 39 24.53 -9.02 -2.30
C LEU A 39 24.55 -9.14 -0.78
N PHE A 40 24.93 -10.30 -0.24
CA PHE A 40 24.96 -10.53 1.20
C PHE A 40 25.92 -9.58 1.93
N ASN A 41 27.05 -9.26 1.29
CA ASN A 41 28.00 -8.28 1.83
C ASN A 41 27.34 -6.92 2.05
N LEU A 42 26.43 -6.50 1.16
CA LEU A 42 25.64 -5.28 1.34
C LEU A 42 24.60 -5.42 2.46
N VAL A 43 23.95 -6.58 2.59
CA VAL A 43 22.99 -6.83 3.69
C VAL A 43 23.65 -6.71 5.06
N THR A 44 24.93 -7.08 5.16
CA THR A 44 25.76 -7.00 6.39
C THR A 44 26.63 -5.74 6.49
N ASP A 45 26.52 -4.81 5.55
CA ASP A 45 27.27 -3.55 5.57
C ASP A 45 26.76 -2.68 6.73
N PRO A 46 27.64 -2.07 7.55
CA PRO A 46 27.25 -1.24 8.68
C PRO A 46 26.29 -0.11 8.30
N ALA A 47 26.46 0.52 7.13
CA ALA A 47 25.59 1.60 6.68
C ALA A 47 24.18 1.07 6.36
N PHE A 48 24.07 -0.10 5.73
CA PHE A 48 22.77 -0.73 5.45
C PHE A 48 22.05 -1.13 6.73
N LEU A 49 22.76 -1.73 7.69
CA LEU A 49 22.19 -2.10 8.99
C LEU A 49 21.75 -0.88 9.80
N LEU A 50 22.53 0.21 9.79
CA LEU A 50 22.18 1.46 10.47
C LEU A 50 20.94 2.13 9.85
N VAL A 51 20.87 2.20 8.52
CA VAL A 51 19.68 2.75 7.82
C VAL A 51 18.45 1.85 8.03
N ALA A 52 18.64 0.53 8.04
CA ALA A 52 17.59 -0.43 8.35
C ALA A 52 17.05 -0.25 9.78
N TRP A 53 17.94 -0.13 10.76
CA TRP A 53 17.59 0.18 12.14
C TRP A 53 16.80 1.48 12.26
N ASP A 54 17.26 2.55 11.63
CA ASP A 54 16.58 3.84 11.69
C ASP A 54 15.16 3.78 11.07
N ARG A 55 14.99 3.03 9.98
CA ARG A 55 13.65 2.76 9.43
C ARG A 55 12.77 1.99 10.40
N VAL A 56 13.30 0.97 11.07
CA VAL A 56 12.54 0.15 12.04
C VAL A 56 12.16 0.99 13.27
N ARG A 57 13.09 1.78 13.80
CA ARG A 57 12.89 2.61 15.00
C ARG A 57 11.90 3.76 14.76
N GLY A 58 11.91 4.36 13.56
CA GLY A 58 11.01 5.45 13.19
C GLY A 58 9.58 5.02 12.91
N ASN A 59 9.34 3.72 12.71
CA ASN A 59 8.00 3.18 12.42
C ASN A 59 7.14 3.08 13.69
N LYS A 60 5.82 3.24 13.55
CA LYS A 60 4.86 3.06 14.67
C LYS A 60 4.97 1.68 15.34
N GLY A 61 5.38 0.66 14.58
CA GLY A 61 5.62 -0.70 15.06
C GLY A 61 6.85 -0.84 15.97
N ALA A 62 7.71 0.17 16.09
CA ALA A 62 8.90 0.15 16.96
C ALA A 62 8.56 -0.10 18.44
N LYS A 63 7.35 0.30 18.85
CA LYS A 63 6.81 0.11 20.20
C LYS A 63 6.20 -1.27 20.44
N THR A 64 6.10 -2.11 19.41
CA THR A 64 5.48 -3.43 19.50
C THR A 64 6.56 -4.50 19.45
N ALA A 65 6.65 -5.30 20.50
CA ALA A 65 7.57 -6.43 20.58
C ALA A 65 7.09 -7.63 19.75
N GLY A 66 8.06 -8.40 19.25
CA GLY A 66 7.85 -9.71 18.65
C GLY A 66 7.68 -10.79 19.72
N VAL A 67 8.05 -12.03 19.39
CA VAL A 67 8.01 -13.17 20.32
C VAL A 67 9.07 -13.07 21.44
N ASP A 68 10.12 -12.28 21.22
CA ASP A 68 11.26 -12.08 22.13
C ASP A 68 11.02 -11.01 23.21
N GLY A 69 9.90 -10.29 23.15
CA GLY A 69 9.58 -9.23 24.12
C GLY A 69 10.39 -7.93 23.96
N HIS A 70 11.38 -7.88 23.06
CA HIS A 70 12.22 -6.71 22.88
C HIS A 70 11.58 -5.64 21.98
N THR A 71 11.82 -4.37 22.32
CA THR A 71 11.36 -3.19 21.57
C THR A 71 12.55 -2.34 21.13
N ALA A 72 12.34 -1.40 20.21
CA ALA A 72 13.42 -0.49 19.81
C ALA A 72 13.96 0.30 21.01
N VAL A 73 13.08 0.68 21.95
CA VAL A 73 13.46 1.40 23.17
C VAL A 73 14.31 0.53 24.09
N SER A 74 14.02 -0.76 24.22
CA SER A 74 14.84 -1.65 25.06
C SER A 74 16.25 -1.80 24.50
N VAL A 75 16.41 -1.92 23.18
CA VAL A 75 17.74 -2.00 22.55
C VAL A 75 18.54 -0.73 22.81
N VAL A 76 17.94 0.45 22.59
CA VAL A 76 18.63 1.75 22.83
C VAL A 76 19.05 1.89 24.30
N ARG A 77 18.18 1.50 25.24
CA ARG A 77 18.40 1.74 26.67
C ARG A 77 19.39 0.76 27.30
N TRP A 78 19.37 -0.51 26.90
CA TRP A 78 20.08 -1.57 27.61
C TRP A 78 21.33 -2.10 26.90
N THR A 79 21.37 -2.03 25.56
CA THR A 79 22.51 -2.51 24.76
C THR A 79 23.24 -1.38 24.08
N GLY A 80 22.53 -0.32 23.68
CA GLY A 80 23.07 0.68 22.79
C GLY A 80 23.02 0.21 21.32
N VAL A 81 22.87 1.17 20.41
CA VAL A 81 22.63 0.87 18.98
C VAL A 81 23.86 0.28 18.31
N GLU A 82 25.05 0.82 18.59
CA GLU A 82 26.30 0.39 17.95
C GLU A 82 26.62 -1.07 18.29
N GLU A 83 26.68 -1.39 19.58
CA GLU A 83 26.93 -2.75 20.06
C GLU A 83 25.89 -3.74 19.53
N TYR A 84 24.61 -3.37 19.51
CA TYR A 84 23.55 -4.21 18.96
C TYR A 84 23.77 -4.51 17.47
N LEU A 85 24.10 -3.50 16.65
CA LEU A 85 24.31 -3.68 15.22
C LEU A 85 25.60 -4.44 14.91
N ASP A 86 26.66 -4.26 15.70
CA ASP A 86 27.90 -5.02 15.53
C ASP A 86 27.70 -6.50 15.88
N ARG A 87 27.00 -6.81 16.98
CA ARG A 87 26.62 -8.19 17.33
C ARG A 87 25.77 -8.84 16.23
N LEU A 88 24.77 -8.12 15.72
CA LEU A 88 23.93 -8.59 14.62
C LEU A 88 24.75 -8.84 13.35
N ARG A 89 25.65 -7.93 13.02
CA ARG A 89 26.53 -8.05 11.85
C ARG A 89 27.43 -9.28 11.94
N THR A 90 28.06 -9.52 13.09
CA THR A 90 28.89 -10.70 13.33
C THR A 90 28.06 -11.97 13.18
N CYS A 91 26.89 -12.03 13.83
CA CYS A 91 25.96 -13.17 13.72
C CYS A 91 25.53 -13.45 12.26
N LEU A 92 25.28 -12.42 11.46
CA LEU A 92 24.97 -12.57 10.03
C LEU A 92 26.18 -13.09 9.25
N LYS A 93 27.36 -12.52 9.44
CA LYS A 93 28.59 -12.94 8.75
C LYS A 93 28.94 -14.40 9.04
N ASP A 94 28.76 -14.81 10.27
CA ASP A 94 29.00 -16.19 10.74
C ASP A 94 27.89 -17.16 10.33
N ARG A 95 26.83 -16.65 9.67
CA ARG A 95 25.63 -17.40 9.25
C ARG A 95 24.88 -18.05 10.41
N GLY A 96 25.05 -17.53 11.62
CA GLY A 96 24.34 -17.97 12.82
C GLY A 96 22.91 -17.40 12.92
N PHE A 97 22.59 -16.37 12.13
CA PHE A 97 21.26 -15.75 12.16
C PHE A 97 20.17 -16.69 11.65
N GLN A 98 19.16 -16.94 12.49
CA GLN A 98 17.96 -17.68 12.14
C GLN A 98 16.73 -16.82 12.45
N PRO A 99 15.87 -16.52 11.45
CA PRO A 99 14.60 -15.87 11.69
C PRO A 99 13.76 -16.65 12.71
N VAL A 100 13.07 -15.94 13.58
CA VAL A 100 12.19 -16.55 14.57
C VAL A 100 10.73 -16.48 14.12
N PRO A 101 9.85 -17.35 14.65
CA PRO A 101 8.43 -17.31 14.32
C PRO A 101 7.82 -15.94 14.61
N VAL A 102 6.97 -15.45 13.72
CA VAL A 102 6.29 -14.17 13.92
C VAL A 102 5.15 -14.33 14.92
N ARG A 103 4.96 -13.35 15.81
CA ARG A 103 3.86 -13.36 16.77
C ARG A 103 2.56 -13.01 16.07
N GLU A 104 1.56 -13.88 16.13
CA GLU A 104 0.24 -13.61 15.56
C GLU A 104 -0.47 -12.50 16.34
N ARG A 105 -1.21 -11.67 15.61
CA ARG A 105 -2.16 -10.72 16.16
C ARG A 105 -3.34 -10.58 15.22
N MET A 106 -4.55 -10.77 15.74
CA MET A 106 -5.77 -10.56 14.99
C MET A 106 -6.15 -9.07 14.96
N ILE A 107 -6.41 -8.55 13.75
CA ILE A 107 -6.86 -7.17 13.53
C ILE A 107 -8.18 -7.19 12.76
N PRO A 108 -9.21 -6.45 13.21
CA PRO A 108 -10.48 -6.37 12.49
C PRO A 108 -10.32 -5.72 11.10
N LYS A 109 -10.87 -6.37 10.06
CA LYS A 109 -11.07 -5.79 8.73
C LYS A 109 -12.33 -4.93 8.72
N ALA A 110 -12.43 -4.05 7.73
CA ALA A 110 -13.61 -3.18 7.53
C ALA A 110 -14.91 -3.96 7.26
N ASN A 111 -14.83 -5.23 6.84
CA ASN A 111 -15.98 -6.10 6.57
C ASN A 111 -16.33 -7.01 7.77
N GLY A 112 -15.80 -6.73 8.97
CA GLY A 112 -16.06 -7.53 10.18
C GLY A 112 -15.25 -8.82 10.29
N LYS A 113 -14.60 -9.30 9.22
CA LYS A 113 -13.68 -10.44 9.28
C LYS A 113 -12.36 -10.04 9.98
N LEU A 114 -11.63 -11.00 10.52
CA LEU A 114 -10.30 -10.74 11.11
C LEU A 114 -9.20 -10.89 10.04
N ARG A 115 -8.12 -10.12 10.20
CA ARG A 115 -6.86 -10.22 9.45
C ARG A 115 -5.78 -10.66 10.42
N ARG A 116 -5.08 -11.74 10.06
CA ARG A 116 -3.87 -12.18 10.77
C ARG A 116 -2.74 -11.21 10.45
N LEU A 117 -2.02 -10.77 11.48
CA LEU A 117 -0.80 -9.98 11.34
C LEU A 117 0.33 -10.72 12.07
N GLY A 118 1.44 -10.95 11.38
CA GLY A 118 2.67 -11.45 11.97
C GLY A 118 3.57 -10.31 12.42
N ILE A 119 3.85 -10.23 13.71
CA ILE A 119 4.77 -9.26 14.30
C ILE A 119 6.12 -9.94 14.54
N ALA A 120 7.08 -9.63 13.68
CA ALA A 120 8.45 -10.09 13.80
C ALA A 120 9.20 -9.35 14.93
N THR A 121 10.29 -9.96 15.41
CA THR A 121 11.21 -9.34 16.37
C THR A 121 11.85 -8.07 15.79
N ILE A 122 12.48 -7.28 16.65
CA ILE A 122 13.21 -6.09 16.18
C ILE A 122 14.36 -6.51 15.28
N THR A 123 15.11 -7.55 15.68
CA THR A 123 16.23 -8.09 14.90
C THR A 123 15.80 -8.59 13.53
N ASP A 124 14.73 -9.39 13.45
CA ASP A 124 14.19 -9.86 12.18
C ASP A 124 13.76 -8.70 11.28
N ARG A 125 13.13 -7.67 11.86
CA ARG A 125 12.74 -6.46 11.12
C ARG A 125 13.94 -5.69 10.59
N VAL A 126 15.02 -5.56 11.35
CA VAL A 126 16.25 -4.89 10.90
C VAL A 126 16.86 -5.65 9.72
N VAL A 127 16.97 -6.98 9.83
CA VAL A 127 17.50 -7.82 8.75
C VAL A 127 16.61 -7.77 7.50
N GLN A 128 15.28 -7.84 7.66
CA GLN A 128 14.33 -7.68 6.56
C GLN A 128 14.40 -6.29 5.92
N ALA A 129 14.59 -5.23 6.71
CA ALA A 129 14.75 -3.87 6.21
C ALA A 129 16.07 -3.71 5.44
N SER A 130 17.15 -4.33 5.89
CA SER A 130 18.44 -4.37 5.18
C SER A 130 18.31 -5.14 3.86
N LEU A 131 17.68 -6.33 3.88
CA LEU A 131 17.36 -7.08 2.66
C LEU A 131 16.54 -6.24 1.68
N LYS A 132 15.50 -5.55 2.17
CA LYS A 132 14.69 -4.68 1.32
C LYS A 132 15.52 -3.57 0.69
N LEU A 133 16.41 -2.91 1.45
CA LEU A 133 17.31 -1.88 0.91
C LEU A 133 18.15 -2.40 -0.27
N VAL A 134 18.62 -3.64 -0.19
CA VAL A 134 19.45 -4.26 -1.25
C VAL A 134 18.61 -4.71 -2.45
N LEU A 135 17.46 -5.36 -2.19
CA LEU A 135 16.66 -6.01 -3.23
C LEU A 135 15.72 -5.06 -4.00
N GLU A 136 15.16 -4.04 -3.33
CA GLU A 136 14.20 -3.11 -3.93
C GLU A 136 14.72 -2.40 -5.19
N PRO A 137 15.95 -1.84 -5.26
CA PRO A 137 16.43 -1.20 -6.49
C PRO A 137 16.59 -2.16 -7.66
N ILE A 138 16.90 -3.44 -7.41
CA ILE A 138 17.08 -4.46 -8.44
C ILE A 138 15.72 -4.80 -9.05
N PHE A 139 14.73 -5.17 -8.22
CA PHE A 139 13.41 -5.55 -8.71
C PHE A 139 12.60 -4.36 -9.25
N GLU A 140 12.77 -3.15 -8.71
CA GLU A 140 12.10 -1.96 -9.24
C GLU A 140 12.52 -1.65 -10.69
N ALA A 141 13.72 -2.06 -11.13
CA ALA A 141 14.14 -1.92 -12.52
C ALA A 141 13.30 -2.79 -13.48
N ASP A 142 12.80 -3.93 -12.99
CA ASP A 142 12.06 -4.90 -13.79
C ASP A 142 10.53 -4.66 -13.72
N PHE A 143 10.04 -4.00 -12.67
CA PHE A 143 8.61 -3.76 -12.49
C PHE A 143 8.00 -2.80 -13.53
N LEU A 144 6.94 -3.28 -14.19
CA LEU A 144 6.28 -2.56 -15.27
C LEU A 144 5.44 -1.36 -14.78
N PRO A 145 5.22 -0.33 -15.63
CA PRO A 145 4.53 0.90 -15.23
C PRO A 145 3.08 0.71 -14.75
N CYS A 146 2.42 -0.40 -15.12
CA CYS A 146 1.06 -0.74 -14.70
C CYS A 146 0.91 -1.09 -13.21
N SER A 147 2.02 -1.36 -12.52
CA SER A 147 2.03 -1.69 -11.10
C SER A 147 2.35 -0.47 -10.23
N TYR A 148 1.50 -0.18 -9.25
CA TYR A 148 1.61 1.02 -8.40
C TYR A 148 1.78 0.72 -6.91
N GLY A 149 1.21 -0.38 -6.44
CA GLY A 149 1.17 -0.71 -5.00
C GLY A 149 2.57 -1.01 -4.44
N PHE A 150 2.84 -0.53 -3.22
CA PHE A 150 4.10 -0.77 -2.47
C PHE A 150 5.40 -0.36 -3.17
N ARG A 151 5.31 0.48 -4.21
CA ARG A 151 6.47 0.98 -4.95
C ARG A 151 6.81 2.42 -4.57
N PRO A 152 8.09 2.82 -4.60
CA PRO A 152 8.49 4.17 -4.25
C PRO A 152 7.89 5.20 -5.22
N ASN A 153 7.47 6.35 -4.69
CA ASN A 153 6.91 7.49 -5.44
C ASN A 153 5.64 7.21 -6.28
N ARG A 154 5.02 6.04 -6.13
CA ARG A 154 3.74 5.65 -6.74
C ARG A 154 2.65 5.62 -5.67
N ARG A 155 1.52 6.27 -5.97
CA ARG A 155 0.39 6.45 -5.05
C ARG A 155 -0.86 5.80 -5.64
N ALA A 156 -1.84 5.49 -4.78
CA ALA A 156 -3.15 4.99 -5.22
C ALA A 156 -3.81 5.93 -6.24
N HIS A 157 -3.61 7.24 -6.09
CA HIS A 157 -4.12 8.24 -7.04
C HIS A 157 -3.53 8.11 -8.44
N ASP A 158 -2.29 7.65 -8.59
CA ASP A 158 -1.69 7.42 -9.91
C ASP A 158 -2.46 6.30 -10.64
N ALA A 159 -2.78 5.20 -9.94
CA ALA A 159 -3.54 4.08 -10.49
C ALA A 159 -4.98 4.49 -10.87
N VAL A 160 -5.67 5.21 -9.99
CA VAL A 160 -7.02 5.73 -10.26
C VAL A 160 -7.03 6.69 -11.45
N ALA A 161 -6.00 7.54 -11.57
CA ALA A 161 -5.86 8.46 -12.69
C ALA A 161 -5.60 7.72 -14.02
N GLU A 162 -4.83 6.63 -14.01
CA GLU A 162 -4.65 5.74 -15.16
C GLU A 162 -5.97 5.11 -15.61
N VAL A 163 -6.74 4.52 -14.67
CA VAL A 163 -8.06 3.96 -14.97
C VAL A 163 -8.98 5.02 -15.58
N ARG A 164 -9.05 6.21 -14.98
CA ARG A 164 -9.84 7.33 -15.50
C ARG A 164 -9.41 7.74 -16.91
N TYR A 165 -8.11 7.79 -17.17
CA TYR A 165 -7.54 8.18 -18.46
C TYR A 165 -7.79 7.14 -19.57
N LEU A 166 -7.74 5.85 -19.25
CA LEU A 166 -8.09 4.78 -20.17
C LEU A 166 -9.60 4.74 -20.44
N SER A 167 -10.40 4.90 -19.38
CA SER A 167 -11.86 4.96 -19.41
C SER A 167 -12.40 6.11 -20.25
N SER A 168 -11.69 7.25 -20.32
CA SER A 168 -12.11 8.39 -21.14
C SER A 168 -11.90 8.17 -22.64
N ARG A 169 -11.32 7.03 -23.05
CA ARG A 169 -10.90 6.76 -24.44
C ARG A 169 -11.72 5.68 -25.12
N THR A 170 -11.17 4.48 -25.28
CA THR A 170 -11.81 3.35 -25.97
C THR A 170 -11.97 2.14 -25.06
N PHE A 171 -11.36 2.18 -23.86
CA PHE A 171 -11.50 1.12 -22.87
C PHE A 171 -12.80 1.34 -22.11
N ARG A 172 -13.70 0.36 -22.18
CA ARG A 172 -15.09 0.50 -21.74
C ARG A 172 -15.52 -0.63 -20.82
N TRP A 173 -15.04 -1.83 -21.09
CA TRP A 173 -15.19 -2.97 -20.21
C TRP A 173 -14.03 -3.00 -19.22
N VAL A 174 -14.31 -3.35 -17.98
CA VAL A 174 -13.32 -3.45 -16.92
C VAL A 174 -13.52 -4.76 -16.19
N ILE A 175 -12.42 -5.51 -16.02
CA ILE A 175 -12.37 -6.65 -15.11
C ILE A 175 -11.82 -6.14 -13.79
N GLU A 176 -12.66 -6.09 -12.76
CA GLU A 176 -12.26 -5.82 -11.38
C GLU A 176 -11.84 -7.14 -10.74
N GLY A 177 -10.53 -7.35 -10.54
CA GLY A 177 -10.00 -8.59 -9.98
C GLY A 177 -9.51 -8.41 -8.54
N ASP A 178 -9.92 -9.34 -7.67
CA ASP A 178 -9.41 -9.49 -6.30
C ASP A 178 -8.79 -10.87 -6.13
N ILE A 179 -7.56 -10.90 -5.62
CA ILE A 179 -6.83 -12.14 -5.37
C ILE A 179 -7.16 -12.63 -3.97
N LYS A 180 -7.70 -13.84 -3.88
CA LYS A 180 -8.06 -14.45 -2.61
C LYS A 180 -6.80 -14.65 -1.76
N ALA A 181 -6.82 -14.05 -0.57
CA ALA A 181 -5.78 -14.19 0.45
C ALA A 181 -4.35 -14.11 -0.12
N CYS A 182 -4.08 -13.08 -0.95
CA CYS A 182 -2.85 -12.99 -1.74
C CYS A 182 -1.56 -13.21 -0.92
N PHE A 183 -1.47 -12.64 0.29
CA PHE A 183 -0.27 -12.83 1.12
C PHE A 183 -0.17 -14.25 1.69
N ASP A 184 -1.26 -14.98 1.86
CA ASP A 184 -1.29 -16.28 2.52
C ASP A 184 -1.12 -17.45 1.54
N GLU A 185 -1.48 -17.28 0.25
CA GLU A 185 -1.50 -18.36 -0.75
C GLU A 185 -0.27 -18.42 -1.69
N ILE A 186 0.65 -17.43 -1.68
CA ILE A 186 1.81 -17.42 -2.60
C ILE A 186 2.68 -18.67 -2.44
N SER A 187 2.88 -19.40 -3.53
CA SER A 187 3.77 -20.57 -3.58
C SER A 187 5.24 -20.17 -3.33
N HIS A 188 5.86 -20.70 -2.26
CA HIS A 188 7.27 -20.43 -1.96
C HIS A 188 8.21 -20.89 -3.09
N PRO A 189 8.07 -22.11 -3.68
CA PRO A 189 8.89 -22.51 -4.82
C PRO A 189 8.78 -21.56 -6.01
N ALA A 190 7.56 -21.14 -6.38
CA ALA A 190 7.34 -20.25 -7.51
C ALA A 190 7.95 -18.85 -7.26
N LEU A 191 7.71 -18.27 -6.08
CA LEU A 191 8.29 -17.00 -5.66
C LEU A 191 9.82 -17.05 -5.66
N MET A 192 10.42 -18.09 -5.06
CA MET A 192 11.87 -18.26 -5.04
C MET A 192 12.45 -18.47 -6.44
N GLY A 193 11.70 -19.12 -7.34
CA GLY A 193 12.05 -19.21 -8.76
C GLY A 193 12.21 -17.83 -9.39
N ARG A 194 11.25 -16.94 -9.18
CA ARG A 194 11.31 -15.55 -9.69
C ARG A 194 12.45 -14.75 -9.06
N VAL A 195 12.66 -14.85 -7.74
CA VAL A 195 13.76 -14.16 -7.05
C VAL A 195 15.13 -14.61 -7.60
N ARG A 196 15.31 -15.90 -7.90
CA ARG A 196 16.56 -16.46 -8.42
C ARG A 196 16.94 -15.99 -9.82
N VAL A 197 15.97 -15.51 -10.61
CA VAL A 197 16.23 -14.95 -11.95
C VAL A 197 17.20 -13.79 -11.86
N ARG A 198 17.10 -12.96 -10.80
CA ARG A 198 17.96 -11.79 -10.60
C ARG A 198 18.99 -11.98 -9.50
N ILE A 199 18.68 -12.79 -8.49
CA ILE A 199 19.55 -12.99 -7.34
C ILE A 199 20.29 -14.32 -7.48
N GLY A 200 21.61 -14.24 -7.65
CA GLY A 200 22.50 -15.41 -7.68
C GLY A 200 23.12 -15.73 -6.32
N ASP A 201 23.19 -14.74 -5.40
CA ASP A 201 23.77 -14.92 -4.06
C ASP A 201 22.97 -15.95 -3.23
N LYS A 202 23.55 -17.14 -3.06
CA LYS A 202 22.94 -18.25 -2.31
C LYS A 202 22.66 -17.89 -0.84
N ARG A 203 23.44 -16.99 -0.23
CA ARG A 203 23.27 -16.56 1.17
C ARG A 203 22.02 -15.71 1.31
N VAL A 204 21.81 -14.76 0.39
CA VAL A 204 20.59 -13.94 0.34
C VAL A 204 19.37 -14.80 0.07
N LEU A 205 19.46 -15.73 -0.90
CA LEU A 205 18.37 -16.66 -1.20
C LEU A 205 18.00 -17.54 0.00
N ALA A 206 18.99 -18.03 0.74
CA ALA A 206 18.77 -18.81 1.97
C ALA A 206 18.06 -17.97 3.04
N LEU A 207 18.46 -16.72 3.21
CA LEU A 207 17.87 -15.81 4.19
C LEU A 207 16.41 -15.45 3.84
N VAL A 208 16.11 -15.15 2.57
CA VAL A 208 14.74 -14.93 2.09
C VAL A 208 13.89 -16.19 2.32
N LYS A 209 14.41 -17.36 1.96
CA LYS A 209 13.73 -18.65 2.20
C LYS A 209 13.48 -18.90 3.68
N ALA A 210 14.44 -18.57 4.55
CA ALA A 210 14.29 -18.72 6.00
C ALA A 210 13.17 -17.82 6.53
N PHE A 211 13.07 -16.56 6.09
CA PHE A 211 11.97 -15.68 6.49
C PHE A 211 10.59 -16.17 6.02
N LEU A 212 10.51 -16.76 4.82
CA LEU A 212 9.25 -17.35 4.34
C LEU A 212 8.83 -18.57 5.17
N LYS A 213 9.81 -19.32 5.70
CA LYS A 213 9.59 -20.56 6.46
C LYS A 213 9.60 -20.41 7.98
N ALA A 214 9.85 -19.22 8.51
CA ALA A 214 10.04 -18.98 9.95
C ALA A 214 8.83 -19.38 10.81
N GLY A 215 7.66 -19.60 10.20
CA GLY A 215 6.45 -20.02 10.90
C GLY A 215 5.74 -18.86 11.61
N ILE A 216 4.57 -19.16 12.17
CA ILE A 216 3.75 -18.22 12.94
C ILE A 216 3.53 -18.84 14.33
N LEU A 217 3.75 -18.05 15.38
CA LEU A 217 3.38 -18.41 16.73
C LEU A 217 1.99 -17.81 17.01
N ASP A 218 0.98 -18.67 17.15
CA ASP A 218 -0.40 -18.22 17.40
C ASP A 218 -0.60 -17.69 18.84
N GLU A 219 -1.79 -17.16 19.12
CA GLU A 219 -2.13 -16.60 20.43
C GLU A 219 -2.12 -17.67 21.54
N GLU A 220 -2.30 -18.95 21.19
CA GLU A 220 -2.16 -20.10 22.08
C GLU A 220 -0.71 -20.60 22.24
N ARG A 221 0.27 -19.90 21.65
CA ARG A 221 1.71 -20.26 21.62
C ARG A 221 2.03 -21.57 20.90
N MET A 222 1.16 -22.00 19.99
CA MET A 222 1.42 -23.15 19.13
C MET A 222 2.14 -22.68 17.86
N LEU A 223 3.22 -23.39 17.52
CA LEU A 223 3.99 -23.11 16.32
C LEU A 223 3.28 -23.70 15.10
N ARG A 224 2.86 -22.82 14.18
CA ARG A 224 2.31 -23.23 12.88
C ARG A 224 3.38 -23.08 11.80
N LYS A 225 3.58 -24.15 11.03
CA LYS A 225 4.43 -24.12 9.84
C LYS A 225 3.77 -23.29 8.74
N THR A 226 4.59 -22.61 7.97
CA THR A 226 4.16 -21.79 6.82
C THR A 226 4.61 -22.50 5.54
N ASP A 227 3.71 -23.26 4.92
CA ASP A 227 3.99 -23.99 3.68
C ASP A 227 3.73 -23.16 2.41
N ALA A 228 2.99 -22.05 2.55
CA ALA A 228 2.72 -21.05 1.52
C ALA A 228 2.55 -19.66 2.15
N GLY A 229 2.64 -18.64 1.30
CA GLY A 229 2.43 -17.25 1.69
C GLY A 229 3.69 -16.52 2.17
N THR A 230 3.52 -15.24 2.48
CA THR A 230 4.53 -14.35 3.05
C THR A 230 3.93 -13.73 4.31
N PRO A 231 4.66 -13.64 5.44
CA PRO A 231 4.10 -13.11 6.68
C PRO A 231 3.49 -11.72 6.50
N GLN A 232 2.20 -11.58 6.73
CA GLN A 232 1.50 -10.31 6.62
C GLN A 232 1.97 -9.37 7.74
N GLY A 233 2.61 -8.25 7.40
CA GLY A 233 3.21 -7.31 8.36
C GLY A 233 4.74 -7.31 8.39
N SER A 234 5.39 -8.24 7.67
CA SER A 234 6.83 -8.17 7.42
C SER A 234 7.20 -7.00 6.50
N ILE A 235 8.41 -6.46 6.68
CA ILE A 235 8.94 -5.36 5.88
C ILE A 235 9.26 -5.79 4.45
N LEU A 236 9.63 -7.06 4.25
CA LEU A 236 10.04 -7.61 2.97
C LEU A 236 8.84 -8.13 2.14
N SER A 237 7.78 -8.59 2.80
CA SER A 237 6.59 -9.18 2.13
C SER A 237 5.99 -8.32 1.01
N PRO A 238 5.85 -6.98 1.14
CA PRO A 238 5.30 -6.15 0.05
C PRO A 238 6.15 -6.15 -1.23
N LEU A 239 7.48 -6.27 -1.10
CA LEU A 239 8.36 -6.39 -2.26
C LEU A 239 8.20 -7.77 -2.91
N LEU A 240 8.20 -8.83 -2.09
CA LEU A 240 8.05 -10.21 -2.57
C LEU A 240 6.69 -10.47 -3.21
N SER A 241 5.62 -9.88 -2.68
CA SER A 241 4.29 -9.98 -3.30
C SER A 241 4.27 -9.29 -4.67
N ASN A 242 4.96 -8.16 -4.84
CA ASN A 242 5.10 -7.54 -6.15
C ASN A 242 5.95 -8.37 -7.11
N VAL A 243 7.01 -9.04 -6.65
CA VAL A 243 7.78 -10.00 -7.47
C VAL A 243 6.92 -11.19 -7.90
N ALA A 244 6.05 -11.70 -7.02
CA ALA A 244 5.10 -12.75 -7.35
C ALA A 244 4.08 -12.28 -8.40
N LEU A 245 3.46 -11.13 -8.17
CA LEU A 245 2.39 -10.59 -9.02
C LEU A 245 2.90 -9.97 -10.33
N SER A 246 4.21 -9.80 -10.50
CA SER A 246 4.78 -9.33 -11.77
C SER A 246 4.49 -10.29 -12.92
N VAL A 247 4.22 -11.57 -12.64
CA VAL A 247 3.80 -12.54 -13.66
C VAL A 247 2.55 -12.07 -14.42
N LEU A 248 1.61 -11.44 -13.73
CA LEU A 248 0.38 -10.89 -14.33
C LEU A 248 0.69 -9.65 -15.18
N ASP A 249 1.56 -8.79 -14.65
CA ASP A 249 2.01 -7.58 -15.33
C ASP A 249 2.71 -7.92 -16.65
N GLU A 250 3.68 -8.83 -16.59
CA GLU A 250 4.47 -9.30 -17.73
C GLU A 250 3.59 -9.98 -18.77
N HIS A 251 2.70 -10.87 -18.34
CA HIS A 251 1.78 -11.58 -19.23
C HIS A 251 0.94 -10.61 -20.07
N PHE A 252 0.21 -9.70 -19.43
CA PHE A 252 -0.63 -8.75 -20.15
C PHE A 252 0.16 -7.63 -20.84
N ALA A 253 1.39 -7.36 -20.43
CA ALA A 253 2.26 -6.44 -21.15
C ALA A 253 2.69 -6.98 -22.51
N GLN A 254 3.00 -8.28 -22.57
CA GLN A 254 3.52 -8.99 -23.74
C GLN A 254 2.42 -9.60 -24.62
N ALA A 255 1.22 -9.82 -24.08
CA ALA A 255 0.11 -10.43 -24.82
C ALA A 255 -0.40 -9.53 -25.98
N PRO A 256 -0.86 -10.11 -27.11
CA PRO A 256 -1.41 -9.35 -28.21
C PRO A 256 -2.62 -8.50 -27.81
N GLY A 257 -2.57 -7.20 -28.11
CA GLY A 257 -3.54 -6.19 -27.64
C GLY A 257 -3.07 -5.44 -26.40
N GLY A 258 -1.96 -5.87 -25.79
CA GLY A 258 -1.32 -5.27 -24.63
C GLY A 258 -0.47 -4.03 -24.94
N PRO A 259 0.26 -3.51 -23.93
CA PRO A 259 1.25 -2.44 -24.03
C PRO A 259 2.34 -2.63 -25.08
N ILE A 260 2.80 -3.85 -25.34
CA ILE A 260 3.88 -4.11 -26.31
C ILE A 260 3.51 -3.68 -27.73
N ASN A 261 2.24 -3.84 -28.12
CA ASN A 261 1.80 -3.50 -29.46
C ASN A 261 1.95 -2.01 -29.73
N THR A 262 2.34 -1.65 -30.95
CA THR A 262 2.37 -0.24 -31.36
C THR A 262 0.96 0.35 -31.45
N ARG A 263 0.85 1.68 -31.59
CA ARG A 263 -0.45 2.31 -31.81
C ARG A 263 -1.13 1.75 -33.06
N TRP A 264 -0.38 1.63 -34.15
CA TRP A 264 -0.88 1.11 -35.43
C TRP A 264 -1.39 -0.33 -35.31
N GLU A 265 -0.64 -1.22 -34.63
CA GLU A 265 -1.07 -2.61 -34.44
C GLU A 265 -2.37 -2.70 -33.63
N ARG A 266 -2.52 -1.89 -32.58
CA ARG A 266 -3.74 -1.86 -31.78
C ARG A 266 -4.94 -1.32 -32.57
N ASP A 267 -4.71 -0.33 -33.43
CA ASP A 267 -5.75 0.23 -34.28
C ASP A 267 -6.16 -0.78 -35.39
N LYS A 268 -5.20 -1.51 -35.97
CA LYS A 268 -5.46 -2.64 -36.90
C LYS A 268 -6.24 -3.76 -36.22
N ARG A 269 -5.85 -4.16 -35.01
CA ARG A 269 -6.58 -5.15 -34.21
C ARG A 269 -8.04 -4.73 -33.98
N ARG A 270 -8.25 -3.46 -33.59
CA ARG A 270 -9.59 -2.91 -33.40
C ARG A 270 -10.41 -2.94 -34.69
N ALA A 271 -9.82 -2.60 -35.84
CA ALA A 271 -10.48 -2.68 -37.14
C ALA A 271 -10.91 -4.11 -37.50
N ASN A 272 -10.15 -5.11 -37.04
CA ASN A 272 -10.45 -6.53 -37.20
C ASN A 272 -11.37 -7.10 -36.10
N GLY A 273 -11.97 -6.25 -35.26
CA GLY A 273 -12.85 -6.67 -34.16
C GLY A 273 -12.13 -7.32 -32.97
N LEU A 274 -10.79 -7.25 -32.90
CA LEU A 274 -10.01 -7.82 -31.80
C LEU A 274 -9.81 -6.82 -30.66
N ALA A 275 -9.83 -7.33 -29.43
CA ALA A 275 -9.66 -6.52 -28.24
C ALA A 275 -8.22 -6.01 -28.03
N ASN A 276 -8.14 -4.85 -27.39
CA ASN A 276 -6.94 -4.30 -26.76
C ASN A 276 -7.16 -4.12 -25.27
N PHE A 277 -6.12 -4.25 -24.46
CA PHE A 277 -6.26 -4.17 -23.00
C PHE A 277 -5.07 -3.49 -22.32
N ARG A 278 -5.31 -3.00 -21.10
CA ARG A 278 -4.31 -2.36 -20.24
C ARG A 278 -4.56 -2.76 -18.79
N LEU A 279 -3.55 -3.34 -18.15
CA LEU A 279 -3.59 -3.66 -16.74
C LEU A 279 -3.30 -2.41 -15.91
N VAL A 280 -4.01 -2.26 -14.80
CA VAL A 280 -3.70 -1.32 -13.72
C VAL A 280 -3.75 -2.09 -12.41
N ARG A 281 -2.63 -2.18 -11.69
CA ARG A 281 -2.51 -2.98 -10.46
C ARG A 281 -2.01 -2.17 -9.29
N TYR A 282 -2.68 -2.28 -8.15
CA TYR A 282 -2.25 -1.74 -6.88
C TYR A 282 -2.20 -2.85 -5.85
N ALA A 283 -1.01 -3.45 -5.67
CA ALA A 283 -0.84 -4.66 -4.89
C ALA A 283 -1.69 -5.82 -5.44
N ASP A 284 -2.62 -6.35 -4.64
CA ASP A 284 -3.57 -7.41 -4.96
C ASP A 284 -4.86 -6.92 -5.63
N ASP A 285 -5.21 -5.63 -5.47
CA ASP A 285 -6.33 -5.00 -6.18
C ASP A 285 -5.88 -4.65 -7.61
N TRP A 286 -6.56 -5.17 -8.63
CA TRP A 286 -6.23 -4.87 -10.02
C TRP A 286 -7.46 -4.69 -10.90
N CYS A 287 -7.29 -3.91 -11.96
CA CYS A 287 -8.28 -3.72 -13.01
C CYS A 287 -7.64 -4.00 -14.38
N LEU A 288 -8.29 -4.82 -15.20
CA LEU A 288 -7.94 -4.94 -16.62
C LEU A 288 -8.92 -4.13 -17.45
N MET A 289 -8.43 -3.04 -18.03
CA MET A 289 -9.19 -2.15 -18.90
C MET A 289 -9.23 -2.76 -20.30
N VAL A 290 -10.42 -3.02 -20.85
CA VAL A 290 -10.62 -3.69 -22.15
C VAL A 290 -11.34 -2.77 -23.13
N SER A 291 -10.72 -2.60 -24.31
CA SER A 291 -11.27 -1.96 -25.50
C SER A 291 -11.69 -3.07 -26.46
N GLY A 292 -12.91 -3.57 -26.29
CA GLY A 292 -13.50 -4.70 -27.01
C GLY A 292 -14.95 -4.90 -26.57
N ALA A 293 -15.47 -6.11 -26.73
CA ALA A 293 -16.78 -6.51 -26.23
C ALA A 293 -16.67 -7.33 -24.93
N ARG A 294 -17.82 -7.56 -24.27
CA ARG A 294 -17.88 -8.26 -22.98
C ARG A 294 -17.22 -9.64 -22.99
N HIS A 295 -17.44 -10.41 -24.04
CA HIS A 295 -16.85 -11.75 -24.20
C HIS A 295 -15.31 -11.73 -24.22
N ASP A 296 -14.69 -10.63 -24.66
CA ASP A 296 -13.23 -10.49 -24.65
C ASP A 296 -12.74 -10.33 -23.20
N ALA A 297 -13.48 -9.57 -22.39
CA ALA A 297 -13.20 -9.42 -20.97
C ALA A 297 -13.39 -10.75 -20.21
N GLU A 298 -14.42 -11.53 -20.56
CA GLU A 298 -14.63 -12.87 -19.99
C GLU A 298 -13.47 -13.82 -20.33
N ALA A 299 -13.01 -13.83 -21.58
CA ALA A 299 -11.85 -14.63 -22.01
C ALA A 299 -10.55 -14.22 -21.30
N LEU A 300 -10.29 -12.90 -21.21
CA LEU A 300 -9.12 -12.36 -20.51
C LEU A 300 -9.16 -12.62 -18.99
N CYS A 301 -10.35 -12.72 -18.40
CA CYS A 301 -10.51 -13.09 -16.99
C CYS A 301 -10.03 -14.53 -16.75
N LEU A 302 -10.44 -15.48 -17.60
CA LEU A 302 -10.00 -16.87 -17.53
C LEU A 302 -8.48 -16.99 -17.76
N GLU A 303 -7.91 -16.15 -18.63
CA GLU A 303 -6.48 -16.08 -18.83
C GLU A 303 -5.74 -15.58 -17.59
N ALA A 304 -6.25 -14.53 -16.93
CA ALA A 304 -5.69 -14.04 -15.67
C ALA A 304 -5.68 -15.12 -14.57
N GLU A 305 -6.74 -15.95 -14.47
CA GLU A 305 -6.80 -17.07 -13.54
C GLU A 305 -5.71 -18.09 -13.78
N LYS A 306 -5.49 -18.49 -15.05
CA LYS A 306 -4.44 -19.44 -15.43
C LYS A 306 -3.05 -18.91 -15.06
N VAL A 307 -2.80 -17.63 -15.32
CA VAL A 307 -1.52 -16.98 -15.01
C VAL A 307 -1.28 -16.94 -13.50
N LEU A 308 -2.27 -16.55 -12.71
CA LEU A 308 -2.16 -16.51 -11.24
C LEU A 308 -1.96 -17.90 -10.62
N ALA A 309 -2.57 -18.94 -11.20
CA ALA A 309 -2.41 -20.31 -10.73
C ALA A 309 -0.94 -20.78 -10.74
N THR A 310 -0.11 -20.26 -11.66
CA THR A 310 1.35 -20.56 -11.70
C THR A 310 2.09 -20.12 -10.42
N MET A 311 1.54 -19.13 -9.71
CA MET A 311 2.07 -18.63 -8.44
C MET A 311 1.36 -19.23 -7.22
N GLY A 312 0.45 -20.19 -7.43
CA GLY A 312 -0.42 -20.76 -6.39
C GLY A 312 -1.58 -19.83 -5.99
N LEU A 313 -1.84 -18.78 -6.76
CA LEU A 313 -2.86 -17.79 -6.46
C LEU A 313 -4.18 -18.09 -7.19
N ARG A 314 -5.29 -17.63 -6.60
CA ARG A 314 -6.64 -17.76 -7.17
C ARG A 314 -7.40 -16.44 -7.10
N LEU A 315 -8.22 -16.19 -8.11
CA LEU A 315 -9.19 -15.10 -8.06
C LEU A 315 -10.31 -15.43 -7.07
N SER A 316 -10.91 -14.39 -6.51
CA SER A 316 -12.08 -14.50 -5.65
C SER A 316 -13.35 -14.38 -6.50
N PRO A 317 -14.07 -15.47 -6.82
CA PRO A 317 -15.22 -15.41 -7.74
C PRO A 317 -16.29 -14.42 -7.30
N ASP A 318 -16.55 -14.35 -5.98
CA ASP A 318 -17.56 -13.44 -5.39
C ASP A 318 -17.22 -11.95 -5.51
N LYS A 319 -15.97 -11.63 -5.83
CA LYS A 319 -15.46 -10.25 -5.89
C LYS A 319 -14.99 -9.86 -7.27
N THR A 320 -14.68 -10.84 -8.12
CA THR A 320 -14.32 -10.58 -9.50
C THR A 320 -15.56 -10.14 -10.26
N LEU A 321 -15.52 -8.94 -10.84
CA LEU A 321 -16.65 -8.36 -11.55
C LEU A 321 -16.22 -7.90 -12.94
N ILE A 322 -17.07 -8.13 -13.93
CA ILE A 322 -16.90 -7.57 -15.27
C ILE A 322 -17.98 -6.51 -15.44
N THR A 323 -17.56 -5.26 -15.46
CA THR A 323 -18.45 -4.09 -15.46
C THR A 323 -18.18 -3.21 -16.68
N HIS A 324 -19.22 -2.50 -17.12
CA HIS A 324 -19.08 -1.46 -18.12
C HIS A 324 -18.88 -0.10 -17.43
N ILE A 325 -18.04 0.78 -17.98
CA ILE A 325 -17.72 2.08 -17.38
C ILE A 325 -18.95 3.00 -17.19
N ASP A 326 -20.03 2.75 -17.93
CA ASP A 326 -21.30 3.49 -17.77
C ASP A 326 -22.09 3.04 -16.54
N GLU A 327 -21.94 1.78 -16.12
CA GLU A 327 -22.48 1.26 -14.86
C GLU A 327 -21.63 1.76 -13.67
N GLY A 328 -20.33 1.92 -13.92
CA GLY A 328 -19.34 2.38 -12.96
C GLY A 328 -18.66 1.24 -12.22
N LEU A 329 -17.45 1.51 -11.72
CA LEU A 329 -16.63 0.53 -10.99
C LEU A 329 -16.11 1.11 -9.67
N ASP A 330 -15.80 0.25 -8.70
CA ASP A 330 -15.24 0.65 -7.41
C ASP A 330 -13.78 0.21 -7.30
N PHE A 331 -12.83 1.15 -7.42
CA PHE A 331 -11.40 0.86 -7.33
C PHE A 331 -10.69 1.75 -6.31
N LEU A 332 -9.94 1.16 -5.38
CA LEU A 332 -9.16 1.86 -4.34
C LEU A 332 -9.97 2.90 -3.53
N GLY A 333 -11.24 2.57 -3.29
CA GLY A 333 -12.20 3.42 -2.57
C GLY A 333 -12.86 4.51 -3.41
N TRP A 334 -12.55 4.59 -4.70
CA TRP A 334 -13.16 5.50 -5.67
C TRP A 334 -14.21 4.78 -6.51
N HIS A 335 -15.34 5.44 -6.69
CA HIS A 335 -16.33 5.07 -7.70
C HIS A 335 -16.03 5.82 -9.00
N ILE A 336 -15.73 5.11 -10.07
CA ILE A 336 -15.34 5.67 -11.37
C ILE A 336 -16.44 5.37 -12.37
N GLN A 337 -17.06 6.41 -12.92
CA GLN A 337 -18.20 6.25 -13.83
C GLN A 337 -18.16 7.27 -14.97
N ARG A 338 -18.52 6.82 -16.17
CA ARG A 338 -18.70 7.69 -17.34
C ARG A 338 -20.14 8.22 -17.35
N HIS A 339 -20.29 9.53 -17.42
CA HIS A 339 -21.58 10.19 -17.54
C HIS A 339 -21.65 10.99 -18.84
N HIS A 340 -22.85 11.03 -19.42
CA HIS A 340 -23.18 11.94 -20.50
C HIS A 340 -23.31 13.37 -19.95
N LYS A 341 -22.69 14.35 -20.61
CA LYS A 341 -22.81 15.76 -20.26
C LYS A 341 -24.18 16.26 -20.72
N LYS A 342 -25.03 16.61 -19.76
CA LYS A 342 -26.34 17.23 -20.02
C LYS A 342 -26.18 18.48 -20.90
N GLY A 343 -27.04 18.62 -21.91
CA GLY A 343 -27.05 19.77 -22.83
C GLY A 343 -26.03 19.71 -23.96
N THR A 344 -25.39 18.57 -24.19
CA THR A 344 -24.58 18.32 -25.40
C THR A 344 -25.05 17.05 -26.08
N GLN A 345 -24.88 16.93 -27.40
CA GLN A 345 -25.35 15.75 -28.14
C GLN A 345 -24.44 14.52 -27.99
N ASP A 346 -23.13 14.69 -27.77
CA ASP A 346 -22.19 13.56 -27.74
C ASP A 346 -20.90 13.84 -26.92
N ARG A 347 -21.04 14.40 -25.71
CA ARG A 347 -19.88 14.58 -24.82
C ARG A 347 -20.03 13.75 -23.55
N TYR A 348 -19.06 12.86 -23.35
CA TYR A 348 -18.98 12.03 -22.16
C TYR A 348 -17.77 12.42 -21.31
N TYR A 349 -17.94 12.43 -19.99
CA TYR A 349 -16.84 12.63 -19.05
C TYR A 349 -16.79 11.49 -18.04
N VAL A 350 -15.58 11.10 -17.66
CA VAL A 350 -15.35 10.13 -16.59
C VAL A 350 -15.12 10.88 -15.28
N TYR A 351 -16.00 10.61 -14.33
CA TYR A 351 -16.00 11.18 -13.00
C TYR A 351 -15.48 10.15 -11.99
N THR A 352 -14.85 10.66 -10.93
CA THR A 352 -14.27 9.85 -9.85
C THR A 352 -14.80 10.40 -8.54
N TYR A 353 -15.67 9.63 -7.88
CA TYR A 353 -16.31 9.99 -6.62
C TYR A 353 -15.76 9.13 -5.48
N PRO A 354 -15.81 9.56 -4.21
CA PRO A 354 -15.62 8.65 -3.09
C PRO A 354 -16.71 7.57 -3.13
N SER A 355 -16.33 6.30 -3.10
CA SER A 355 -17.29 5.18 -3.13
C SER A 355 -18.23 5.20 -1.92
N LYS A 356 -19.43 4.65 -2.09
CA LYS A 356 -20.40 4.51 -0.99
C LYS A 356 -19.81 3.69 0.17
N LYS A 357 -19.02 2.66 -0.13
CA LYS A 357 -18.29 1.84 0.85
C LYS A 357 -17.27 2.67 1.64
N ALA A 358 -16.49 3.53 0.98
CA ALA A 358 -15.54 4.41 1.65
C ALA A 358 -16.22 5.45 2.55
N LEU A 359 -17.37 6.00 2.11
CA LEU A 359 -18.18 6.91 2.91
C LEU A 359 -18.81 6.20 4.12
N ALA A 360 -19.34 5.00 3.95
CA ALA A 360 -19.88 4.20 5.05
C ALA A 360 -18.81 3.92 6.11
N SER A 361 -17.61 3.49 5.68
CA SER A 361 -16.49 3.22 6.57
C SER A 361 -16.09 4.41 7.45
N ILE A 362 -16.03 5.64 6.89
CA ILE A 362 -15.72 6.83 7.68
C ILE A 362 -16.87 7.20 8.62
N LYS A 363 -18.13 7.07 8.18
CA LYS A 363 -19.31 7.30 9.02
C LYS A 363 -19.36 6.36 10.21
N ASP A 364 -19.04 5.08 10.01
CA ASP A 364 -19.04 4.09 11.08
C ASP A 364 -17.97 4.39 12.12
N LYS A 365 -16.78 4.86 11.71
CA LYS A 365 -15.75 5.31 12.65
C LYS A 365 -16.19 6.54 13.44
N VAL A 366 -16.84 7.51 12.80
CA VAL A 366 -17.41 8.69 13.48
C VAL A 366 -18.46 8.25 14.51
N LYS A 367 -19.38 7.35 14.13
CA LYS A 367 -20.38 6.78 15.06
C LYS A 367 -19.71 6.07 16.23
N THR A 368 -18.71 5.22 15.97
CA THR A 368 -18.01 4.47 17.02
C THR A 368 -17.34 5.40 18.02
N LEU A 369 -16.59 6.41 17.56
CA LEU A 369 -15.97 7.40 18.44
C LEU A 369 -17.02 8.20 19.23
N CYS A 370 -18.08 8.63 18.57
CA CYS A 370 -19.15 9.38 19.23
C CYS A 370 -20.03 8.48 20.14
N ARG A 371 -19.97 7.15 20.07
CA ARG A 371 -20.72 6.25 20.96
C ARG A 371 -19.98 5.93 22.26
N GLN A 372 -18.69 6.23 22.32
CA GLN A 372 -17.88 6.07 23.54
C GLN A 372 -18.40 6.95 24.68
N THR A 373 -17.87 6.72 25.88
CA THR A 373 -18.31 7.39 27.11
C THR A 373 -18.19 8.92 27.00
N THR A 374 -19.08 9.62 27.70
CA THR A 374 -19.14 11.09 27.71
C THR A 374 -18.30 11.73 28.82
N ASN A 375 -17.56 10.92 29.59
CA ASN A 375 -16.82 11.36 30.76
C ASN A 375 -15.58 12.20 30.40
N GLN A 376 -15.04 12.03 29.19
CA GLN A 376 -13.88 12.77 28.69
C GLN A 376 -14.26 14.17 28.15
N PRO A 377 -13.37 15.17 28.22
CA PRO A 377 -13.49 16.46 27.51
C PRO A 377 -13.89 16.34 26.03
N LEU A 378 -14.48 17.38 25.46
CA LEU A 378 -14.83 17.37 24.03
C LEU A 378 -13.55 17.36 23.17
N ALA A 379 -12.50 18.06 23.61
CA ALA A 379 -11.20 18.07 22.95
C ALA A 379 -10.66 16.64 22.68
N ASP A 380 -10.81 15.73 23.65
CA ASP A 380 -10.34 14.34 23.55
C ASP A 380 -11.11 13.52 22.51
N LEU A 381 -12.39 13.87 22.25
CA LEU A 381 -13.16 13.32 21.13
C LEU A 381 -12.75 13.97 19.80
N LEU A 382 -12.52 15.29 19.78
CA LEU A 382 -12.20 16.04 18.57
C LEU A 382 -10.83 15.71 17.99
N ILE A 383 -9.81 15.47 18.81
CA ILE A 383 -8.45 15.13 18.36
C ILE A 383 -8.42 13.90 17.42
N PRO A 384 -8.96 12.72 17.81
CA PRO A 384 -8.98 11.55 16.93
C PRO A 384 -9.91 11.75 15.72
N LEU A 385 -11.07 12.41 15.90
CA LEU A 385 -11.97 12.74 14.78
C LEU A 385 -11.26 13.60 13.73
N ASN A 386 -10.60 14.68 14.15
CA ASN A 386 -9.91 15.62 13.26
C ASN A 386 -8.79 14.93 12.48
N ARG A 387 -7.97 14.12 13.15
CA ARG A 387 -6.89 13.37 12.49
C ARG A 387 -7.44 12.45 11.40
N MET A 388 -8.52 11.74 11.71
CA MET A 388 -9.17 10.82 10.78
C MET A 388 -9.82 11.56 9.60
N LEU A 389 -10.61 12.60 9.87
CA LEU A 389 -11.33 13.37 8.85
C LEU A 389 -10.38 14.10 7.91
N ARG A 390 -9.29 14.69 8.44
CA ARG A 390 -8.26 15.34 7.62
C ARG A 390 -7.61 14.34 6.66
N GLY A 391 -7.22 13.16 7.16
CA GLY A 391 -6.62 12.12 6.33
C GLY A 391 -7.59 11.61 5.24
N TRP A 392 -8.85 11.41 5.60
CA TRP A 392 -9.88 10.96 4.65
C TRP A 392 -10.14 12.03 3.57
N CYS A 393 -10.29 13.31 3.95
CA CYS A 393 -10.49 14.39 2.99
C CYS A 393 -9.27 14.58 2.10
N ALA A 394 -8.04 14.55 2.64
CA ALA A 394 -6.82 14.66 1.85
C ALA A 394 -6.70 13.53 0.81
N TYR A 395 -7.11 12.31 1.16
CA TYR A 395 -7.13 11.19 0.20
C TYR A 395 -8.17 11.41 -0.90
N PHE A 396 -9.38 11.89 -0.59
CA PHE A 396 -10.44 12.07 -1.59
C PHE A 396 -10.45 13.46 -2.26
N GLN A 397 -9.58 14.38 -1.86
CA GLN A 397 -9.48 15.73 -2.41
C GLN A 397 -9.26 15.77 -3.93
N PRO A 398 -8.47 14.86 -4.56
CA PRO A 398 -8.14 14.97 -5.98
C PRO A 398 -9.26 14.60 -6.98
N GLY A 399 -10.47 14.26 -6.49
CA GLY A 399 -11.61 13.87 -7.31
C GLY A 399 -12.85 14.73 -7.08
N VAL A 400 -14.00 14.26 -7.57
CA VAL A 400 -15.28 14.99 -7.49
C VAL A 400 -15.95 14.69 -6.14
N SER A 401 -15.37 15.25 -5.09
CA SER A 401 -15.68 14.88 -3.70
C SER A 401 -16.44 15.96 -2.92
N PHE A 402 -16.66 17.14 -3.50
CA PHE A 402 -17.27 18.29 -2.81
C PHE A 402 -18.63 17.95 -2.18
N ALA A 403 -19.54 17.33 -2.94
CA ALA A 403 -20.85 16.95 -2.42
C ALA A 403 -20.74 15.94 -1.26
N THR A 404 -19.85 14.95 -1.40
CA THR A 404 -19.58 13.98 -0.33
C THR A 404 -18.97 14.64 0.91
N PHE A 405 -18.11 15.64 0.74
CA PHE A 405 -17.52 16.41 1.84
C PHE A 405 -18.56 17.25 2.57
N GLN A 406 -19.50 17.87 1.85
CA GLN A 406 -20.61 18.60 2.47
C GLN A 406 -21.57 17.67 3.22
N TYR A 407 -21.86 16.50 2.65
CA TYR A 407 -22.63 15.48 3.36
C TYR A 407 -21.92 15.01 4.64
N LEU A 408 -20.62 14.72 4.56
CA LEU A 408 -19.83 14.31 5.72
C LEU A 408 -19.75 15.42 6.77
N ARG A 409 -19.64 16.69 6.35
CA ARG A 409 -19.70 17.85 7.24
C ARG A 409 -20.97 17.87 8.07
N ALA A 410 -22.13 17.75 7.44
CA ALA A 410 -23.42 17.72 8.14
C ALA A 410 -23.51 16.52 9.09
N PHE A 411 -23.12 15.34 8.62
CA PHE A 411 -23.15 14.10 9.38
C PHE A 411 -22.27 14.16 10.66
N VAL A 412 -21.04 14.64 10.54
CA VAL A 412 -20.11 14.77 11.68
C VAL A 412 -20.63 15.80 12.68
N TRP A 413 -21.12 16.94 12.20
CA TRP A 413 -21.69 17.98 13.05
C TRP A 413 -22.84 17.44 13.90
N GLU A 414 -23.78 16.70 13.29
CA GLU A 414 -24.91 16.08 13.98
C GLU A 414 -24.45 15.12 15.08
N HIS A 415 -23.49 14.25 14.79
CA HIS A 415 -23.02 13.22 15.73
C HIS A 415 -22.23 13.81 16.91
N VAL A 416 -21.41 14.84 16.65
CA VAL A 416 -20.70 15.55 17.72
C VAL A 416 -21.69 16.27 18.62
N TRP A 417 -22.71 16.93 18.07
CA TRP A 417 -23.75 17.57 18.88
C TRP A 417 -24.60 16.58 19.67
N ALA A 418 -24.93 15.42 19.09
CA ALA A 418 -25.61 14.36 19.82
C ALA A 418 -24.77 13.85 21.01
N TRP A 419 -23.44 13.79 20.86
CA TRP A 419 -22.53 13.46 21.96
C TRP A 419 -22.50 14.57 23.04
N ILE A 420 -22.39 15.85 22.64
CA ILE A 420 -22.40 17.00 23.58
C ILE A 420 -23.71 17.03 24.38
N ARG A 421 -24.86 16.82 23.73
CA ARG A 421 -26.18 16.79 24.39
C ARG A 421 -26.29 15.63 25.39
N ARG A 422 -25.77 14.45 25.05
CA ARG A 422 -25.71 13.32 26.01
C ARG A 422 -24.80 13.60 27.20
N LYS A 423 -23.69 14.31 26.98
CA LYS A 423 -22.78 14.72 28.06
C LYS A 423 -23.44 15.69 29.03
N HIS A 424 -24.33 16.56 28.55
CA HIS A 424 -24.97 17.62 29.34
C HIS A 424 -26.50 17.52 29.26
N PRO A 425 -27.12 16.48 29.87
CA PRO A 425 -28.55 16.22 29.72
C PRO A 425 -29.44 17.32 30.31
N LYS A 426 -28.91 18.15 31.22
CA LYS A 426 -29.65 19.23 31.90
C LYS A 426 -29.40 20.62 31.29
N SER A 427 -28.48 20.77 30.34
CA SER A 427 -28.15 22.07 29.75
C SER A 427 -28.99 22.36 28.52
N ASN A 428 -29.39 23.62 28.35
CA ASN A 428 -30.13 24.04 27.16
C ASN A 428 -29.19 24.31 25.97
N TRP A 429 -29.76 24.42 24.78
CA TRP A 429 -28.99 24.64 23.55
C TRP A 429 -28.15 25.92 23.57
N LYS A 430 -28.66 27.02 24.16
CA LYS A 430 -27.97 28.31 24.19
C LYS A 430 -26.69 28.24 25.04
N GLU A 431 -26.76 27.56 26.19
CA GLU A 431 -25.60 27.30 27.06
C GLU A 431 -24.54 26.46 26.36
N LEU A 432 -24.96 25.35 25.73
CA LEU A 432 -24.02 24.46 25.04
C LEU A 432 -23.35 25.15 23.85
N ARG A 433 -24.09 25.96 23.09
CA ARG A 433 -23.53 26.75 21.98
C ARG A 433 -22.55 27.81 22.46
N ARG A 434 -22.85 28.50 23.57
CA ARG A 434 -21.91 29.47 24.16
C ARG A 434 -20.63 28.77 24.60
N ARG A 435 -20.75 27.59 25.24
CA ARG A 435 -19.63 26.82 25.76
C ARG A 435 -18.75 26.19 24.68
N TYR A 436 -19.36 25.58 23.66
CA TYR A 436 -18.65 24.73 22.69
C TYR A 436 -18.57 25.32 21.28
N CYS A 437 -18.97 26.57 21.04
CA CYS A 437 -18.80 27.20 19.72
C CYS A 437 -18.28 28.64 19.78
N GLY A 438 -17.99 29.18 20.97
CA GLY A 438 -17.57 30.57 21.13
C GLY A 438 -18.55 31.58 20.50
N GLY A 439 -19.85 31.26 20.45
CA GLY A 439 -20.89 32.06 19.78
C GLY A 439 -21.14 31.72 18.30
N GLY A 440 -20.24 30.98 17.65
CA GLY A 440 -20.43 30.43 16.31
C GLY A 440 -21.39 29.23 16.26
N TRP A 441 -21.25 28.42 15.22
CA TRP A 441 -22.08 27.23 14.98
C TRP A 441 -21.28 25.93 14.89
N TRP A 442 -19.96 26.00 15.08
CA TRP A 442 -19.06 24.88 14.85
C TRP A 442 -18.40 24.44 16.17
N PRO A 443 -18.43 23.14 16.53
CA PRO A 443 -17.89 22.66 17.79
C PRO A 443 -16.38 22.93 18.00
N SER A 444 -16.04 23.42 19.18
CA SER A 444 -14.68 23.66 19.68
C SER A 444 -14.63 23.45 21.20
N ASP A 445 -13.46 23.07 21.71
CA ASP A 445 -13.16 22.94 23.14
C ASP A 445 -11.72 23.41 23.39
N GLY A 446 -11.57 24.57 24.05
CA GLY A 446 -10.29 25.28 24.11
C GLY A 446 -9.74 25.61 22.71
N GLU A 447 -8.49 25.22 22.45
CA GLU A 447 -7.82 25.41 21.16
C GLU A 447 -8.24 24.37 20.10
N VAL A 448 -8.94 23.32 20.50
CA VAL A 448 -9.30 22.22 19.60
C VAL A 448 -10.64 22.50 18.93
N THR A 449 -10.61 22.89 17.66
CA THR A 449 -11.81 23.04 16.83
C THR A 449 -12.05 21.81 15.96
N LEU A 450 -13.31 21.38 15.85
CA LEU A 450 -13.69 20.28 14.95
C LEU A 450 -13.27 20.62 13.51
N PHE A 451 -12.67 19.68 12.80
CA PHE A 451 -12.31 19.85 11.40
C PHE A 451 -13.57 19.87 10.55
N ASN A 452 -13.69 20.86 9.66
CA ASN A 452 -14.80 20.98 8.71
C ASN A 452 -14.46 20.27 7.38
N PRO A 453 -15.03 19.09 7.07
CA PRO A 453 -14.77 18.39 5.81
C PRO A 453 -15.14 19.21 4.58
N GLY A 454 -16.20 20.02 4.65
CA GLY A 454 -16.66 20.85 3.54
C GLY A 454 -15.69 21.98 3.16
N ALA A 455 -14.75 22.33 4.05
CA ALA A 455 -13.72 23.33 3.80
C ALA A 455 -12.44 22.76 3.15
N ALA A 456 -12.30 21.43 3.06
CA ALA A 456 -11.11 20.79 2.49
C ALA A 456 -10.89 21.10 0.99
N GLY A 457 -11.92 21.58 0.30
CA GLY A 457 -11.90 21.85 -1.15
C GLY A 457 -11.72 20.58 -1.98
N THR A 458 -11.63 20.75 -3.29
CA THR A 458 -11.27 19.67 -4.23
C THR A 458 -10.14 20.14 -5.13
N THR A 459 -9.23 19.25 -5.46
CA THR A 459 -8.11 19.52 -6.37
C THR A 459 -8.23 18.62 -7.60
N ARG A 460 -7.57 19.00 -8.70
CA ARG A 460 -7.47 18.12 -9.86
C ARG A 460 -6.17 17.34 -9.77
N TYR A 461 -6.25 16.01 -9.74
CA TYR A 461 -5.06 15.18 -9.85
C TYR A 461 -4.41 15.33 -11.23
N ARG A 462 -3.10 15.61 -11.28
CA ARG A 462 -2.33 15.61 -12.53
C ARG A 462 -1.97 14.17 -12.87
N TYR A 463 -2.46 13.68 -14.00
CA TYR A 463 -2.07 12.39 -14.53
C TYR A 463 -0.57 12.37 -14.86
N ARG A 464 0.17 11.41 -14.27
CA ARG A 464 1.63 11.28 -14.39
C ARG A 464 2.06 10.23 -15.42
N GLY A 465 1.14 9.38 -15.87
CA GLY A 465 1.41 8.31 -16.84
C GLY A 465 2.53 7.36 -16.40
N ALA A 466 3.23 6.79 -17.39
CA ALA A 466 4.30 5.82 -17.14
C ALA A 466 5.59 6.43 -16.57
N ALA A 467 5.81 7.74 -16.74
CA ALA A 467 7.03 8.46 -16.38
C ALA A 467 7.03 8.92 -14.91
N ILE A 468 6.81 7.99 -13.98
CA ILE A 468 6.93 8.25 -12.54
C ILE A 468 8.39 8.01 -12.12
N PRO A 469 9.11 9.04 -11.63
CA PRO A 469 10.51 8.88 -11.24
C PRO A 469 10.64 7.98 -10.01
N ASN A 470 11.57 7.04 -10.09
CA ASN A 470 11.99 6.27 -8.92
C ASN A 470 13.16 6.99 -8.22
N PRO A 471 13.45 6.67 -6.95
CA PRO A 471 14.50 7.35 -6.18
C PRO A 471 15.91 7.25 -6.77
N TRP A 472 16.14 6.28 -7.66
CA TRP A 472 17.46 5.90 -8.17
C TRP A 472 17.72 6.39 -9.61
N THR A 473 16.70 6.93 -10.27
CA THR A 473 16.83 7.50 -11.63
C THR A 473 17.23 8.98 -11.65
N SER A 474 17.13 9.68 -10.52
CA SER A 474 17.25 11.14 -10.44
C SER A 474 18.69 11.69 -10.44
N GLY A 475 19.70 10.86 -10.72
CA GLY A 475 21.12 11.19 -10.56
C GLY A 475 21.89 11.54 -11.84
N THR A 476 21.23 11.83 -12.97
CA THR A 476 21.92 12.16 -14.25
C THR A 476 21.85 13.65 -14.62
N THR A 477 21.54 14.52 -13.67
CA THR A 477 21.74 15.97 -13.81
C THR A 477 22.38 16.50 -12.54
N ARG A 478 23.70 16.40 -12.47
CA ARG A 478 24.56 17.35 -11.79
C ARG A 478 25.70 17.69 -12.73
#